data_AF-A0A9C8G624-F1
#
_entry.id   AF-A0A9C8G624-F1
#
_cell.length_a   1.000
_cell.length_b   1.000
_cell.length_c   1.000
_cell.angle_alpha   90.00
_cell.angle_beta   90.00
_cell.angle_gamma   90.00
#
_symmetry.space_group_name_H-M   'P 1'
#
loop_
_entity.id
_entity.type
_entity.pdbx_description
1 polymer ?
#
loop_
_entity_poly.entity_id
_entity_poly.type
_entity_poly.pdbx_seq_one_letter_code
_entity_poly.pdbx_strand_id
1 'polypeptide(L)'
;MTTQPGILAAAGTATAEDLTAFTAARLRAVRLRAQVNPAADVPRWRDAGAQTILLQLLSPLPGQQATSPQDFVAAFAAEIADYVAQGVYHLEIHDEPNRADRGCGISWADGAAFGVWFSEVAALLRAQFGPLLRIGFPALAPPGPPRLEPPALIDEATFLDGCAEALDAADWAALHTYWTSAQEMCAYDGALRFLRRYLERFEAQQFWITEFANVAAADAAARGAQYAEFYTLLAQYDRIAGGCSFLLRATDPQYEPLGWLTGDGVPRQIVTQVARRPNMPSPLKLRLQWPTELRFYNQYFGENQTLYQQCCQMTGGHNGVDLRVRRDPPETSPIVAALSGSVTQVAYDQTGYGYHLRVTSYGPQDEEITLLYAHLSRIDVSMGTLVTAGDVLGMAGSTGFSTGPHLHLGMRIANVSLPALNHWLNPRPYLDPPAVPGLPREPYARTYVLLPPTADATWAVAAVQGSWERQRFTIGGSADDAGIGDLDFRRIVAVNPAAWGADLAEFFATHYPGTLYVPLNVTTPAALTEALEALPSLPETPPAQPPAPRGLPREPYERTYLLLSPSADATWAAAAVAATWNDKRLTVGGSADDAGIGALEVRRIIA
;
A
#
# COMPACT_ATOMS: atom_id res chain seq x y z
N MET A 1 -5.44 -2.43 -0.11
CA MET A 1 -5.03 -2.14 1.29
C MET A 1 -6.00 -1.13 1.86
N THR A 2 -6.24 -1.11 3.17
CA THR A 2 -6.99 -0.03 3.83
C THR A 2 -6.04 1.11 4.18
N THR A 3 -6.36 2.32 3.74
CA THR A 3 -5.59 3.54 4.06
C THR A 3 -5.42 3.70 5.57
N GLN A 4 -4.20 4.01 6.03
CA GLN A 4 -3.85 4.03 7.44
C GLN A 4 -3.79 5.47 8.00
N PRO A 5 -4.56 5.78 9.05
CA PRO A 5 -4.41 7.05 9.77
C PRO A 5 -3.15 7.01 10.64
N GLY A 6 -2.31 8.02 10.53
CA GLY A 6 -1.03 8.07 11.23
C GLY A 6 -0.62 9.45 11.70
N ILE A 7 0.56 9.56 12.29
CA ILE A 7 1.06 10.82 12.86
C ILE A 7 2.58 10.85 12.88
N LEU A 8 3.19 12.04 12.78
CA LEU A 8 4.60 12.23 13.08
C LEU A 8 4.82 12.20 14.59
N ALA A 9 5.74 11.33 15.04
CA ALA A 9 6.10 11.24 16.44
C ALA A 9 6.75 12.52 16.96
N ALA A 10 6.64 12.73 18.27
CA ALA A 10 7.41 13.75 18.97
C ALA A 10 8.92 13.49 18.82
N ALA A 11 9.74 14.53 18.95
CA ALA A 11 11.19 14.34 18.96
C ALA A 11 11.64 13.60 20.24
N GLY A 12 12.63 12.71 20.10
CA GLY A 12 13.17 11.90 21.18
C GLY A 12 12.39 10.60 21.41
N THR A 13 12.56 10.06 22.62
CA THR A 13 11.92 8.82 23.07
C THR A 13 10.42 9.00 23.24
N ALA A 14 9.63 8.04 22.76
CA ALA A 14 8.18 8.02 22.92
C ALA A 14 7.81 7.97 24.41
N THR A 15 6.97 8.89 24.88
CA THR A 15 6.47 8.84 26.27
C THR A 15 5.26 7.91 26.39
N ALA A 16 4.82 7.64 27.62
CA ALA A 16 3.60 6.87 27.84
C ALA A 16 2.35 7.61 27.32
N GLU A 17 2.35 8.93 27.43
CA GLU A 17 1.29 9.82 26.94
C GLU A 17 1.22 9.81 25.42
N ASP A 18 2.37 9.84 24.74
CA ASP A 18 2.47 9.75 23.28
C ASP A 18 1.78 8.46 22.77
N LEU A 19 2.13 7.31 23.35
CA LEU A 19 1.58 5.99 22.98
C LEU A 19 0.10 5.85 23.35
N THR A 20 -0.32 6.42 24.47
CA THR A 20 -1.72 6.42 24.92
C THR A 20 -2.59 7.23 23.96
N ALA A 21 -2.12 8.42 23.56
CA ALA A 21 -2.82 9.26 22.60
C ALA A 21 -2.93 8.60 21.22
N PHE A 22 -1.85 7.97 20.75
CA PHE A 22 -1.84 7.19 19.52
C PHE A 22 -2.91 6.09 19.51
N THR A 23 -2.95 5.30 20.59
CA THR A 23 -3.91 4.21 20.77
C THR A 23 -5.34 4.73 20.88
N ALA A 24 -5.57 5.77 21.68
CA ALA A 24 -6.89 6.37 21.91
C ALA A 24 -7.47 6.97 20.62
N ALA A 25 -6.62 7.59 19.80
CA ALA A 25 -6.98 8.07 18.48
C ALA A 25 -7.06 6.96 17.43
N ARG A 26 -6.85 5.68 17.79
CA ARG A 26 -6.98 4.51 16.92
C ARG A 26 -6.04 4.58 15.70
N LEU A 27 -4.88 5.20 15.83
CA LEU A 27 -3.93 5.35 14.73
C LEU A 27 -3.28 3.99 14.38
N ARG A 28 -2.75 3.89 13.15
CA ARG A 28 -2.16 2.68 12.57
C ARG A 28 -0.84 2.92 11.87
N ALA A 29 -0.45 4.17 11.62
CA ALA A 29 0.86 4.49 11.07
C ALA A 29 1.57 5.52 11.94
N VAL A 30 2.89 5.42 12.06
CA VAL A 30 3.73 6.44 12.70
C VAL A 30 4.88 6.80 11.77
N ARG A 31 5.09 8.10 11.57
CA ARG A 31 6.28 8.63 10.90
C ARG A 31 7.30 8.97 11.98
N LEU A 32 8.52 8.48 11.80
CA LEU A 32 9.67 8.69 12.66
C LEU A 32 10.76 9.38 11.85
N ARG A 33 11.68 10.08 12.52
CA ARG A 33 12.84 10.70 11.88
C ARG A 33 14.13 10.05 12.40
N ALA A 34 15.01 9.64 11.50
CA ALA A 34 16.32 9.14 11.87
C ALA A 34 17.11 10.21 12.63
N GLN A 35 17.99 9.79 13.53
CA GLN A 35 18.75 10.66 14.46
C GLN A 35 17.91 11.50 15.44
N VAL A 36 16.57 11.47 15.33
CA VAL A 36 15.63 12.18 16.21
C VAL A 36 14.85 11.21 17.09
N ASN A 37 14.38 10.11 16.49
CA ASN A 37 13.64 9.06 17.19
C ASN A 37 14.51 7.81 17.32
N PRO A 38 14.58 7.19 18.51
CA PRO A 38 15.40 5.99 18.71
C PRO A 38 14.71 4.75 18.13
N ALA A 39 15.46 3.91 17.41
CA ALA A 39 14.95 2.64 16.89
C ALA A 39 14.45 1.69 18.00
N ALA A 40 14.99 1.83 19.22
CA ALA A 40 14.56 1.07 20.39
C ALA A 40 13.07 1.27 20.78
N ASP A 41 12.41 2.34 20.31
CA ASP A 41 10.99 2.55 20.55
C ASP A 41 10.07 1.86 19.53
N VAL A 42 10.62 1.27 18.46
CA VAL A 42 9.82 0.58 17.43
C VAL A 42 8.88 -0.48 18.02
N PRO A 43 9.31 -1.39 18.93
CA PRO A 43 8.40 -2.34 19.56
C PRO A 43 7.24 -1.67 20.31
N ARG A 44 7.50 -0.55 21.01
CA ARG A 44 6.48 0.17 21.78
C ARG A 44 5.41 0.80 20.89
N TRP A 45 5.80 1.31 19.71
CA TRP A 45 4.84 1.78 18.72
C TRP A 45 3.98 0.64 18.16
N ARG A 46 4.57 -0.54 17.92
CA ARG A 46 3.81 -1.72 17.49
C ARG A 46 2.84 -2.21 18.56
N ASP A 47 3.26 -2.21 19.82
CA ASP A 47 2.40 -2.54 20.96
C ASP A 47 1.23 -1.56 21.10
N ALA A 48 1.44 -0.28 20.79
CA ALA A 48 0.39 0.75 20.70
C ALA A 48 -0.51 0.59 19.45
N GLY A 49 -0.22 -0.36 18.56
CA GLY A 49 -1.02 -0.70 17.40
C GLY A 49 -0.56 -0.09 16.08
N ALA A 50 0.68 0.40 15.99
CA ALA A 50 1.27 0.81 14.71
C ALA A 50 1.49 -0.42 13.81
N GLN A 51 0.92 -0.36 12.61
CA GLN A 51 1.05 -1.34 11.54
C GLN A 51 2.11 -0.92 10.52
N THR A 52 2.19 0.39 10.23
CA THR A 52 3.24 0.95 9.37
C THR A 52 4.10 1.93 10.16
N ILE A 53 5.41 1.82 9.96
CA ILE A 53 6.39 2.78 10.46
C ILE A 53 7.14 3.31 9.25
N LEU A 54 7.06 4.63 9.03
CA LEU A 54 7.82 5.35 8.02
C LEU A 54 9.02 6.00 8.70
N LEU A 55 10.22 5.80 8.17
CA LEU A 55 11.44 6.45 8.66
C LEU A 55 11.91 7.50 7.67
N GLN A 56 11.84 8.77 8.06
CA GLN A 56 12.40 9.86 7.28
C GLN A 56 13.90 10.02 7.53
N LEU A 57 14.65 10.17 6.43
CA LEU A 57 16.06 10.50 6.41
C LEU A 57 16.22 11.91 5.85
N LEU A 58 16.51 12.90 6.70
CA LEU A 58 16.74 14.28 6.26
C LEU A 58 18.23 14.52 6.09
N SER A 59 18.71 15.24 5.06
CA SER A 59 20.15 15.55 4.99
C SER A 59 20.65 16.15 6.32
N PRO A 60 21.81 15.72 6.88
CA PRO A 60 22.26 16.16 8.20
C PRO A 60 22.46 17.68 8.33
N LEU A 61 22.86 18.34 7.23
CA LEU A 61 23.09 19.79 7.15
C LEU A 61 22.33 20.38 5.95
N PRO A 62 20.98 20.29 5.95
CA PRO A 62 20.16 20.59 4.80
C PRO A 62 20.27 22.09 4.49
N GLY A 63 20.50 22.43 3.22
CA GLY A 63 20.65 23.81 2.77
C GLY A 63 21.85 24.58 3.36
N GLN A 64 22.71 23.93 4.14
CA GLN A 64 23.94 24.54 4.68
C GLN A 64 25.18 24.05 3.93
N GLN A 65 25.18 22.78 3.52
CA GLN A 65 26.28 22.18 2.75
C GLN A 65 25.72 21.23 1.69
N ALA A 66 26.37 21.20 0.52
CA ALA A 66 26.09 20.20 -0.50
C ALA A 66 26.33 18.80 0.07
N THR A 67 25.36 17.90 -0.11
CA THR A 67 25.43 16.52 0.39
C THR A 67 25.46 15.56 -0.80
N SER A 68 26.56 14.82 -0.98
CA SER A 68 26.62 13.78 -2.02
C SER A 68 25.75 12.57 -1.66
N PRO A 69 25.34 11.73 -2.62
CA PRO A 69 24.64 10.48 -2.32
C PRO A 69 25.40 9.58 -1.34
N GLN A 70 26.72 9.47 -1.49
CA GLN A 70 27.59 8.67 -0.63
C GLN A 70 27.61 9.20 0.81
N ASP A 71 27.78 10.52 0.98
CA ASP A 71 27.79 11.15 2.30
C ASP A 71 26.42 11.01 2.98
N PHE A 72 25.33 11.12 2.22
CA PHE A 72 23.98 10.91 2.73
C PHE A 72 23.79 9.48 3.26
N VAL A 73 24.15 8.46 2.47
CA VAL A 73 24.04 7.05 2.90
C VAL A 73 24.94 6.78 4.10
N ALA A 74 26.19 7.28 4.08
CA ALA A 74 27.13 7.10 5.18
C ALA A 74 26.61 7.72 6.50
N ALA A 75 25.96 8.87 6.42
CA ALA A 75 25.43 9.58 7.59
C ALA A 75 24.28 8.84 8.31
N PHE A 76 23.54 7.96 7.61
CA PHE A 76 22.41 7.22 8.17
C PHE A 76 22.64 5.72 8.30
N ALA A 77 23.80 5.21 7.87
CA ALA A 77 24.02 3.78 7.75
C ALA A 77 23.83 3.02 9.07
N ALA A 78 24.29 3.59 10.19
CA ALA A 78 24.15 2.98 11.52
C ALA A 78 22.68 2.96 11.96
N GLU A 79 21.98 4.08 11.86
CA GLU A 79 20.58 4.20 12.26
C GLU A 79 19.67 3.31 11.39
N ILE A 80 19.91 3.26 10.08
CA ILE A 80 19.16 2.38 9.18
C ILE A 80 19.35 0.93 9.59
N ALA A 81 20.56 0.50 9.94
CA ALA A 81 20.81 -0.86 10.40
C ALA A 81 19.98 -1.20 11.65
N ASP A 82 19.90 -0.28 12.62
CA ASP A 82 19.11 -0.46 13.84
C ASP A 82 17.61 -0.56 13.52
N TYR A 83 17.07 0.32 12.66
CA TYR A 83 15.68 0.29 12.24
C TYR A 83 15.33 -0.95 11.42
N VAL A 84 16.21 -1.37 10.52
CA VAL A 84 16.08 -2.60 9.72
C VAL A 84 16.10 -3.84 10.61
N ALA A 85 16.94 -3.87 11.65
CA ALA A 85 16.95 -4.95 12.64
C ALA A 85 15.63 -5.03 13.43
N GLN A 86 14.97 -3.89 13.62
CA GLN A 86 13.62 -3.79 14.17
C GLN A 86 12.54 -4.00 13.12
N GLY A 87 12.87 -4.27 11.86
CA GLY A 87 11.90 -4.55 10.81
C GLY A 87 11.20 -3.34 10.20
N VAL A 88 11.84 -2.18 10.21
CA VAL A 88 11.37 -0.97 9.54
C VAL A 88 12.10 -0.85 8.21
N TYR A 89 11.35 -0.93 7.11
CA TYR A 89 11.90 -0.91 5.74
C TYR A 89 11.43 0.26 4.88
N HIS A 90 10.43 1.02 5.33
CA HIS A 90 9.89 2.15 4.58
C HIS A 90 10.70 3.41 4.91
N LEU A 91 11.52 3.83 3.97
CA LEU A 91 12.39 5.00 4.10
C LEU A 91 11.84 6.14 3.25
N GLU A 92 11.69 7.34 3.82
CA GLU A 92 11.44 8.57 3.08
C GLU A 92 12.77 9.29 2.89
N ILE A 93 13.22 9.48 1.64
CA ILE A 93 14.53 10.06 1.36
C ILE A 93 14.41 11.56 1.21
N HIS A 94 14.97 12.30 2.16
CA HIS A 94 14.89 13.75 2.26
C HIS A 94 13.51 14.27 2.69
N ASP A 95 13.39 15.60 2.70
CA ASP A 95 12.19 16.40 2.96
C ASP A 95 12.22 17.65 2.08
N GLU A 96 11.13 17.95 1.39
CA GLU A 96 10.90 19.20 0.65
C GLU A 96 12.10 19.71 -0.18
N PRO A 97 12.64 18.88 -1.09
CA PRO A 97 13.88 19.19 -1.82
C PRO A 97 13.77 20.38 -2.78
N ASN A 98 12.58 20.92 -3.01
CA ASN A 98 12.34 22.12 -3.81
C ASN A 98 12.57 23.43 -3.04
N ARG A 99 13.03 23.38 -1.79
CA ARG A 99 13.40 24.53 -0.95
C ARG A 99 14.90 24.75 -0.83
N ALA A 100 15.30 26.01 -0.70
CA ALA A 100 16.72 26.39 -0.59
C ALA A 100 17.34 25.88 0.72
N ASP A 101 16.65 26.06 1.85
CA ASP A 101 17.07 25.57 3.17
C ASP A 101 16.97 24.04 3.30
N ARG A 102 16.47 23.37 2.26
CA ARG A 102 16.44 21.91 2.11
C ARG A 102 17.38 21.41 1.01
N GLY A 103 18.28 22.26 0.49
CA GLY A 103 19.33 21.85 -0.44
C GLY A 103 19.13 22.27 -1.89
N CYS A 104 17.99 22.82 -2.28
CA CYS A 104 17.81 23.36 -3.63
C CYS A 104 18.72 24.56 -3.87
N GLY A 105 19.45 24.56 -4.98
CA GLY A 105 20.51 25.53 -5.29
C GLY A 105 21.83 25.29 -4.55
N ILE A 106 21.93 24.23 -3.73
CA ILE A 106 23.12 23.91 -2.92
C ILE A 106 23.60 22.48 -3.22
N SER A 107 22.79 21.47 -2.92
CA SER A 107 23.08 20.06 -3.22
C SER A 107 22.66 19.69 -4.65
N TRP A 108 21.61 20.32 -5.17
CA TRP A 108 21.09 20.13 -6.53
C TRP A 108 20.54 21.44 -7.07
N ALA A 109 20.60 21.63 -8.39
CA ALA A 109 20.15 22.88 -9.03
C ALA A 109 18.63 22.90 -9.29
N ASP A 110 18.05 21.74 -9.61
CA ASP A 110 16.66 21.58 -10.04
C ASP A 110 16.13 20.17 -9.75
N GLY A 111 14.90 19.87 -10.19
CA GLY A 111 14.28 18.56 -10.03
C GLY A 111 15.04 17.44 -10.74
N ALA A 112 15.64 17.69 -11.90
CA ALA A 112 16.40 16.68 -12.64
C ALA A 112 17.68 16.29 -11.90
N ALA A 113 18.44 17.27 -11.42
CA ALA A 113 19.62 17.03 -10.58
C ALA A 113 19.25 16.30 -9.28
N PHE A 114 18.12 16.64 -8.66
CA PHE A 114 17.62 15.90 -7.49
C PHE A 114 17.22 14.46 -7.85
N GLY A 115 16.58 14.24 -8.99
CA GLY A 115 16.17 12.90 -9.44
C GLY A 115 17.37 11.95 -9.62
N VAL A 116 18.47 12.45 -10.19
CA VAL A 116 19.73 11.71 -10.29
C VAL A 116 20.29 11.40 -8.91
N TRP A 117 20.36 12.41 -8.04
CA TRP A 117 20.83 12.25 -6.66
C TRP A 117 20.02 11.21 -5.88
N PHE A 118 18.68 11.29 -5.95
CA PHE A 118 17.76 10.36 -5.29
C PHE A 118 17.95 8.93 -5.79
N SER A 119 18.07 8.75 -7.11
CA SER A 119 18.23 7.42 -7.71
C SER A 119 19.55 6.77 -7.27
N GLU A 120 20.63 7.55 -7.16
CA GLU A 120 21.91 7.07 -6.65
C GLU A 120 21.84 6.71 -5.15
N VAL A 121 21.20 7.54 -4.33
CA VAL A 121 20.93 7.22 -2.91
C VAL A 121 20.15 5.91 -2.79
N ALA A 122 19.07 5.76 -3.57
CA ALA A 122 18.25 4.55 -3.58
C ALA A 122 19.06 3.30 -3.93
N ALA A 123 19.92 3.39 -4.95
CA ALA A 123 20.78 2.29 -5.38
C ALA A 123 21.80 1.92 -4.29
N LEU A 124 22.47 2.91 -3.69
CA LEU A 124 23.44 2.70 -2.61
C LEU A 124 22.80 2.07 -1.37
N LEU A 125 21.62 2.56 -0.96
CA LEU A 125 20.87 1.99 0.16
C LEU A 125 20.48 0.53 -0.09
N ARG A 126 19.95 0.21 -1.27
CA ARG A 126 19.61 -1.18 -1.64
C ARG A 126 20.84 -2.07 -1.72
N ALA A 127 21.97 -1.55 -2.21
CA ALA A 127 23.22 -2.30 -2.27
C ALA A 127 23.73 -2.65 -0.87
N GLN A 128 23.57 -1.74 0.10
CA GLN A 128 24.07 -1.91 1.47
C GLN A 128 23.13 -2.73 2.37
N PHE A 129 21.83 -2.47 2.32
CA PHE A 129 20.83 -3.05 3.23
C PHE A 129 19.91 -4.08 2.58
N GLY A 130 20.08 -4.31 1.28
CA GLY A 130 19.35 -5.31 0.51
C GLY A 130 18.06 -4.78 -0.13
N PRO A 131 17.44 -5.61 -0.99
CA PRO A 131 16.30 -5.22 -1.82
C PRO A 131 14.98 -5.03 -1.04
N LEU A 132 14.95 -5.37 0.26
CA LEU A 132 13.75 -5.22 1.10
C LEU A 132 13.41 -3.75 1.41
N LEU A 133 14.40 -2.85 1.33
CA LEU A 133 14.15 -1.44 1.57
C LEU A 133 13.12 -0.90 0.56
N ARG A 134 12.13 -0.20 1.10
CA ARG A 134 11.09 0.51 0.36
C ARG A 134 11.43 1.98 0.34
N ILE A 135 12.01 2.42 -0.76
CA ILE A 135 12.52 3.78 -0.95
C ILE A 135 11.38 4.69 -1.40
N GLY A 136 11.04 5.65 -0.55
CA GLY A 136 10.02 6.66 -0.74
C GLY A 136 10.60 7.93 -1.32
N PHE A 137 10.03 8.40 -2.43
CA PHE A 137 10.28 9.74 -2.94
C PHE A 137 9.74 10.78 -1.93
N PRO A 138 10.47 11.86 -1.59
CA PRO A 138 10.03 12.80 -0.57
C PRO A 138 8.87 13.68 -1.03
N ALA A 139 8.16 14.24 -0.07
CA ALA A 139 7.19 15.28 -0.36
C ALA A 139 7.87 16.57 -0.80
N LEU A 140 7.20 17.33 -1.66
CA LEU A 140 7.60 18.69 -2.02
C LEU A 140 6.88 19.71 -1.14
N ALA A 141 7.52 20.85 -0.92
CA ALA A 141 6.90 22.01 -0.31
C ALA A 141 5.71 22.48 -1.18
N PRO A 142 4.48 22.52 -0.65
CA PRO A 142 3.29 22.96 -1.38
C PRO A 142 3.35 24.41 -1.87
N PRO A 143 2.66 24.74 -2.97
CA PRO A 143 2.18 26.11 -3.17
C PRO A 143 1.03 26.42 -2.20
N GLY A 144 0.94 27.66 -1.70
CA GLY A 144 -0.10 28.04 -0.73
C GLY A 144 0.31 27.76 0.72
N PRO A 145 -0.51 28.15 1.72
CA PRO A 145 -0.04 28.77 2.95
C PRO A 145 0.93 27.93 3.80
N PRO A 146 2.24 28.27 3.82
CA PRO A 146 3.21 27.75 4.75
C PRO A 146 3.65 28.90 5.67
N ARG A 147 3.06 29.00 6.87
CA ARG A 147 3.32 30.15 7.79
C ARG A 147 4.59 29.99 8.62
N LEU A 148 5.14 28.80 8.66
CA LEU A 148 6.16 28.41 9.62
C LEU A 148 7.53 28.19 8.97
N GLU A 149 7.57 28.10 7.64
CA GLU A 149 8.76 27.75 6.90
C GLU A 149 8.91 28.63 5.63
N PRO A 150 10.16 28.81 5.13
CA PRO A 150 10.41 29.53 3.89
C PRO A 150 9.66 28.95 2.68
N PRO A 151 9.28 29.79 1.69
CA PRO A 151 8.65 29.31 0.47
C PRO A 151 9.61 28.45 -0.36
N ALA A 152 9.04 27.58 -1.20
CA ALA A 152 9.78 26.81 -2.19
C ALA A 152 10.55 27.73 -3.16
N LEU A 153 11.77 27.30 -3.52
CA LEU A 153 12.58 27.98 -4.53
C LEU A 153 12.10 27.62 -5.94
N ILE A 154 11.72 26.36 -6.15
CA ILE A 154 11.15 25.84 -7.40
C ILE A 154 9.72 25.38 -7.10
N ASP A 155 8.77 25.74 -7.96
CA ASP A 155 7.39 25.32 -7.79
C ASP A 155 7.24 23.80 -7.97
N GLU A 156 6.23 23.24 -7.29
CA GLU A 156 5.95 21.80 -7.25
C GLU A 156 5.83 21.19 -8.65
N ALA A 157 5.20 21.87 -9.61
CA ALA A 157 4.98 21.30 -10.94
C ALA A 157 6.29 21.20 -11.72
N THR A 158 7.07 22.28 -11.77
CA THR A 158 8.37 22.32 -12.45
C THR A 158 9.34 21.31 -11.84
N PHE A 159 9.35 21.17 -10.51
CA PHE A 159 10.23 20.22 -9.85
C PHE A 159 9.86 18.77 -10.20
N LEU A 160 8.56 18.43 -10.15
CA LEU A 160 8.06 17.10 -10.51
C LEU A 160 8.33 16.75 -11.98
N ASP A 161 8.21 17.71 -12.90
CA ASP A 161 8.54 17.51 -14.31
C ASP A 161 10.01 17.12 -14.49
N GLY A 162 10.91 17.69 -13.70
CA GLY A 162 12.33 17.38 -13.73
C GLY A 162 12.69 16.01 -13.16
N CYS A 163 11.92 15.47 -12.21
CA CYS A 163 12.25 14.23 -11.49
C CYS A 163 11.30 13.05 -11.75
N ALA A 164 10.47 13.12 -12.80
CA ALA A 164 9.44 12.13 -13.08
C ALA A 164 9.97 10.67 -13.11
N GLU A 165 11.10 10.43 -13.78
CA GLU A 165 11.71 9.08 -13.84
C GLU A 165 12.11 8.55 -12.45
N ALA A 166 12.66 9.41 -11.60
CA ALA A 166 13.05 9.04 -10.23
C ALA A 166 11.83 8.77 -9.34
N LEU A 167 10.75 9.52 -9.53
CA LEU A 167 9.49 9.31 -8.83
C LEU A 167 8.84 7.99 -9.26
N ASP A 168 8.78 7.68 -10.56
CA ASP A 168 8.24 6.42 -11.09
C ASP A 168 9.06 5.19 -10.66
N ALA A 169 10.37 5.37 -10.40
CA ALA A 169 11.25 4.31 -9.92
C ALA A 169 11.20 4.09 -8.39
N ALA A 170 10.59 5.00 -7.63
CA ALA A 170 10.45 4.87 -6.19
C ALA A 170 9.42 3.79 -5.82
N ASP A 171 9.55 3.14 -4.66
CA ASP A 171 8.54 2.15 -4.21
C ASP A 171 7.22 2.82 -3.81
N TRP A 172 7.32 4.04 -3.28
CA TRP A 172 6.19 4.89 -2.90
C TRP A 172 6.61 6.37 -2.96
N ALA A 173 5.66 7.30 -2.88
CA ALA A 173 5.97 8.73 -2.87
C ALA A 173 5.19 9.46 -1.79
N ALA A 174 5.85 10.42 -1.16
CA ALA A 174 5.33 11.25 -0.09
C ALA A 174 4.72 12.55 -0.64
N LEU A 175 3.73 13.08 0.08
CA LEU A 175 3.08 14.34 -0.22
C LEU A 175 2.79 15.13 1.05
N HIS A 176 2.96 16.44 0.97
CA HIS A 176 2.56 17.37 2.02
C HIS A 176 1.34 18.17 1.61
N THR A 177 0.42 18.39 2.55
CA THR A 177 -0.77 19.18 2.29
C THR A 177 -1.26 19.93 3.52
N TYR A 178 -1.47 21.23 3.39
CA TYR A 178 -1.86 22.10 4.50
C TYR A 178 -3.08 22.92 4.12
N TRP A 179 -3.79 23.38 5.14
CA TRP A 179 -4.93 24.26 4.98
C TRP A 179 -5.12 25.14 6.22
N THR A 180 -6.00 26.13 6.11
CA THR A 180 -6.33 27.06 7.20
C THR A 180 -7.81 26.98 7.60
N SER A 181 -8.64 26.35 6.79
CA SER A 181 -10.08 26.21 7.02
C SER A 181 -10.63 24.89 6.48
N ALA A 182 -11.81 24.48 6.93
CA ALA A 182 -12.51 23.31 6.38
C ALA A 182 -12.83 23.48 4.88
N GLN A 183 -13.07 24.71 4.42
CA GLN A 183 -13.29 24.99 3.00
C GLN A 183 -12.01 24.72 2.18
N GLU A 184 -10.84 25.16 2.68
CA GLU A 184 -9.56 24.94 2.00
C GLU A 184 -9.11 23.47 2.04
N MET A 185 -9.43 22.75 3.13
CA MET A 185 -9.25 21.29 3.21
C MET A 185 -9.98 20.56 2.06
N CYS A 186 -11.16 21.05 1.68
CA CYS A 186 -11.98 20.47 0.63
C CYS A 186 -11.80 21.13 -0.74
N ALA A 187 -10.91 22.13 -0.86
CA ALA A 187 -10.77 22.92 -2.07
C ALA A 187 -9.90 22.23 -3.13
N TYR A 188 -10.25 22.46 -4.40
CA TYR A 188 -9.50 21.97 -5.56
C TYR A 188 -8.03 22.40 -5.55
N ASP A 189 -7.75 23.69 -5.31
CA ASP A 189 -6.38 24.21 -5.18
C ASP A 189 -5.83 24.16 -3.74
N GLY A 190 -6.64 23.68 -2.79
CA GLY A 190 -6.25 23.49 -1.40
C GLY A 190 -5.75 22.08 -1.14
N ALA A 191 -6.29 21.42 -0.11
CA ALA A 191 -5.71 20.16 0.34
C ALA A 191 -5.93 18.97 -0.61
N LEU A 192 -6.83 19.08 -1.59
CA LEU A 192 -7.12 18.06 -2.59
C LEU A 192 -6.30 18.19 -3.87
N ARG A 193 -5.38 19.15 -3.96
CA ARG A 193 -4.58 19.34 -5.18
C ARG A 193 -3.72 18.14 -5.55
N PHE A 194 -3.45 17.26 -4.59
CA PHE A 194 -2.65 16.05 -4.83
C PHE A 194 -3.27 15.11 -5.88
N LEU A 195 -4.59 15.16 -6.06
CA LEU A 195 -5.28 14.34 -7.06
C LEU A 195 -4.72 14.62 -8.46
N ARG A 196 -4.83 15.86 -8.96
CA ARG A 196 -4.28 16.20 -10.29
C ARG A 196 -2.75 16.30 -10.34
N ARG A 197 -2.11 16.63 -9.22
CA ARG A 197 -0.65 16.85 -9.20
C ARG A 197 0.15 15.56 -9.16
N TYR A 198 -0.41 14.52 -8.58
CA TYR A 198 0.27 13.25 -8.36
C TYR A 198 -0.53 12.07 -8.90
N LEU A 199 -1.77 11.88 -8.44
CA LEU A 199 -2.56 10.70 -8.80
C LEU A 199 -2.93 10.63 -10.29
N GLU A 200 -3.24 11.75 -10.93
CA GLU A 200 -3.53 11.79 -12.37
C GLU A 200 -2.28 11.77 -13.26
N ARG A 201 -1.10 12.07 -12.70
CA ARG A 201 0.13 12.26 -13.49
C ARG A 201 1.06 11.06 -13.46
N PHE A 202 1.10 10.35 -12.35
CA PHE A 202 1.94 9.18 -12.16
C PHE A 202 0.97 8.05 -11.84
N GLU A 203 0.84 7.04 -12.69
CA GLU A 203 -0.21 6.01 -12.56
C GLU A 203 0.23 4.79 -11.74
N ALA A 204 1.51 4.44 -11.78
CA ALA A 204 2.05 3.25 -11.12
C ALA A 204 2.25 3.41 -9.60
N GLN A 205 2.36 4.65 -9.13
CA GLN A 205 2.87 4.94 -7.79
C GLN A 205 1.84 4.69 -6.67
N GLN A 206 2.31 4.17 -5.53
CA GLN A 206 1.56 4.26 -4.27
C GLN A 206 2.01 5.51 -3.51
N PHE A 207 1.06 6.22 -2.90
CA PHE A 207 1.31 7.51 -2.29
C PHE A 207 1.00 7.52 -0.79
N TRP A 208 1.73 8.34 -0.04
CA TRP A 208 1.48 8.66 1.35
C TRP A 208 1.35 10.16 1.52
N ILE A 209 0.33 10.61 2.25
CA ILE A 209 0.34 11.99 2.77
C ILE A 209 1.23 11.97 4.02
N THR A 210 2.55 12.10 3.87
CA THR A 210 3.48 12.00 5.01
C THR A 210 3.38 13.18 5.97
N GLU A 211 2.74 14.25 5.53
CA GLU A 211 2.41 15.38 6.38
C GLU A 211 1.13 16.08 5.96
N PHE A 212 0.26 16.34 6.93
CA PHE A 212 -0.81 17.30 6.78
C PHE A 212 -1.13 18.06 8.04
N ALA A 213 -1.61 19.29 7.90
CA ALA A 213 -2.14 20.05 9.04
C ALA A 213 -3.10 21.19 8.66
N ASN A 214 -3.99 21.50 9.60
CA ASN A 214 -4.59 22.83 9.67
C ASN A 214 -3.62 23.75 10.43
N VAL A 215 -2.96 24.64 9.69
CA VAL A 215 -1.93 25.56 10.19
C VAL A 215 -2.49 26.91 10.67
N ALA A 216 -3.81 27.09 10.68
CA ALA A 216 -4.42 28.24 11.30
C ALA A 216 -4.45 28.13 12.84
N ALA A 217 -4.68 29.27 13.50
CA ALA A 217 -5.01 29.35 14.93
C ALA A 217 -6.45 28.85 15.20
N ALA A 218 -6.78 27.64 14.72
CA ALA A 218 -8.05 26.99 14.98
C ALA A 218 -8.07 26.41 16.40
N ASP A 219 -9.26 26.38 17.00
CA ASP A 219 -9.53 25.58 18.20
C ASP A 219 -9.21 24.09 17.96
N ALA A 220 -8.74 23.41 19.01
CA ALA A 220 -8.28 22.02 18.94
C ALA A 220 -9.40 21.05 18.55
N ALA A 221 -10.65 21.29 18.95
CA ALA A 221 -11.77 20.44 18.53
C ALA A 221 -12.07 20.62 17.04
N ALA A 222 -12.11 21.86 16.55
CA ALA A 222 -12.33 22.14 15.13
C ALA A 222 -11.23 21.53 14.25
N ARG A 223 -9.96 21.61 14.68
CA ARG A 223 -8.83 20.95 14.00
C ARG A 223 -8.98 19.42 14.03
N GLY A 224 -9.32 18.85 15.18
CA GLY A 224 -9.55 17.41 15.31
C GLY A 224 -10.66 16.87 14.43
N ALA A 225 -11.76 17.62 14.29
CA ALA A 225 -12.86 17.25 13.39
C ALA A 225 -12.42 17.24 11.92
N GLN A 226 -11.66 18.25 11.50
CA GLN A 226 -11.07 18.28 10.16
C GLN A 226 -10.10 17.12 9.92
N TYR A 227 -9.28 16.76 10.90
CA TYR A 227 -8.37 15.61 10.77
C TYR A 227 -9.14 14.28 10.66
N ALA A 228 -10.21 14.11 11.45
CA ALA A 228 -11.09 12.95 11.37
C ALA A 228 -11.74 12.81 9.97
N GLU A 229 -12.24 13.93 9.42
CA GLU A 229 -12.79 13.99 8.07
C GLU A 229 -11.72 13.69 7.02
N PHE A 230 -10.55 14.31 7.12
CA PHE A 230 -9.45 14.13 6.16
C PHE A 230 -8.94 12.68 6.14
N TYR A 231 -8.77 12.02 7.29
CA TYR A 231 -8.45 10.58 7.31
C TYR A 231 -9.51 9.73 6.59
N THR A 232 -10.79 10.05 6.78
CA THR A 232 -11.91 9.34 6.13
C THR A 232 -11.92 9.60 4.63
N LEU A 233 -11.58 10.82 4.21
CA LEU A 233 -11.43 11.23 2.81
C LEU A 233 -10.27 10.49 2.14
N LEU A 234 -9.09 10.43 2.75
CA LEU A 234 -7.93 9.73 2.20
C LEU A 234 -8.24 8.24 1.96
N ALA A 235 -9.06 7.63 2.83
CA ALA A 235 -9.48 6.24 2.68
C ALA A 235 -10.35 5.93 1.46
N GLN A 236 -10.81 6.95 0.73
CA GLN A 236 -11.58 6.76 -0.51
C GLN A 236 -10.69 6.61 -1.75
N TYR A 237 -9.40 6.99 -1.68
CA TYR A 237 -8.50 6.94 -2.83
C TYR A 237 -7.59 5.72 -2.72
N ASP A 238 -7.74 4.77 -3.64
CA ASP A 238 -7.10 3.45 -3.60
C ASP A 238 -5.58 3.48 -3.55
N ARG A 239 -4.99 4.54 -4.10
CA ARG A 239 -3.54 4.73 -4.23
C ARG A 239 -2.94 5.52 -3.08
N ILE A 240 -3.75 6.02 -2.14
CA ILE A 240 -3.28 6.62 -0.89
C ILE A 240 -3.21 5.52 0.19
N ALA A 241 -1.99 5.14 0.56
CA ALA A 241 -1.72 4.11 1.57
C ALA A 241 -1.95 4.60 3.01
N GLY A 242 -1.78 5.90 3.25
CA GLY A 242 -2.04 6.50 4.56
C GLY A 242 -1.78 7.99 4.58
N GLY A 243 -2.05 8.59 5.73
CA GLY A 243 -1.77 9.99 5.99
C GLY A 243 -1.24 10.20 7.41
N CYS A 244 -0.25 11.07 7.58
CA CYS A 244 0.33 11.42 8.86
C CYS A 244 0.08 12.89 9.16
N SER A 245 -0.62 13.20 10.25
CA SER A 245 -0.75 14.60 10.67
C SER A 245 0.57 15.13 11.22
N PHE A 246 0.78 16.44 11.13
CA PHE A 246 2.08 17.08 11.29
C PHE A 246 2.85 16.78 12.58
N LEU A 247 2.26 16.89 13.78
CA LEU A 247 3.01 16.71 15.02
C LEU A 247 2.15 16.14 16.15
N LEU A 248 2.59 15.05 16.77
CA LEU A 248 2.00 14.56 18.01
C LEU A 248 2.27 15.54 19.17
N ARG A 249 3.52 15.96 19.34
CA ARG A 249 3.96 16.93 20.35
C ARG A 249 5.13 17.73 19.81
N ALA A 250 5.09 19.05 19.97
CA ALA A 250 6.15 19.93 19.51
C ALA A 250 7.19 20.18 20.62
N THR A 251 8.46 20.23 20.25
CA THR A 251 9.54 20.72 21.12
C THR A 251 9.81 22.21 20.93
N ASP A 252 9.53 22.74 19.74
CA ASP A 252 9.62 24.16 19.44
C ASP A 252 8.29 24.85 19.81
N PRO A 253 8.32 25.91 20.64
CA PRO A 253 7.14 26.70 20.97
C PRO A 253 6.36 27.25 19.76
N GLN A 254 7.03 27.47 18.62
CA GLN A 254 6.38 27.94 17.38
C GLN A 254 5.36 26.94 16.84
N TYR A 255 5.60 25.63 17.05
CA TYR A 255 4.75 24.54 16.58
C TYR A 255 3.83 23.98 17.68
N GLU A 256 3.99 24.41 18.93
CA GLU A 256 3.19 23.95 20.08
C GLU A 256 1.68 23.99 19.83
N PRO A 257 1.11 25.07 19.22
CA PRO A 257 -0.32 25.12 18.96
C PRO A 257 -0.82 24.08 17.95
N LEU A 258 0.06 23.45 17.18
CA LEU A 258 -0.27 22.43 16.18
C LEU A 258 -0.19 20.99 16.73
N GLY A 259 0.47 20.81 17.87
CA GLY A 259 0.60 19.51 18.53
C GLY A 259 -0.74 18.94 18.97
N TRP A 260 -0.86 17.62 18.99
CA TRP A 260 -2.02 16.92 19.57
C TRP A 260 -1.95 16.88 21.09
N LEU A 261 -0.73 16.91 21.63
CA LEU A 261 -0.41 17.02 23.03
C LEU A 261 0.28 18.36 23.29
N THR A 262 0.08 18.90 24.49
CA THR A 262 0.92 19.98 25.02
C THR A 262 2.35 19.47 25.28
N GLY A 263 3.30 20.38 25.51
CA GLY A 263 4.69 20.02 25.79
C GLY A 263 4.88 19.05 26.98
N ASP A 264 3.99 19.11 27.97
CA ASP A 264 3.92 18.24 29.16
C ASP A 264 3.06 16.98 28.96
N GLY A 265 2.61 16.70 27.74
CA GLY A 265 1.92 15.45 27.38
C GLY A 265 0.40 15.45 27.61
N VAL A 266 -0.20 16.59 27.93
CA VAL A 266 -1.66 16.68 28.13
C VAL A 266 -2.39 16.62 26.78
N PRO A 267 -3.34 15.69 26.58
CA PRO A 267 -4.04 15.56 25.31
C PRO A 267 -5.01 16.70 25.05
N ARG A 268 -4.93 17.27 23.85
CA ARG A 268 -5.91 18.22 23.33
C ARG A 268 -7.10 17.47 22.73
N GLN A 269 -8.18 18.20 22.46
CA GLN A 269 -9.41 17.63 21.89
C GLN A 269 -9.23 17.01 20.49
N ILE A 270 -8.08 17.23 19.83
CA ILE A 270 -7.74 16.56 18.56
C ILE A 270 -7.83 15.04 18.70
N VAL A 271 -7.28 14.47 19.78
CA VAL A 271 -7.26 13.02 20.04
C VAL A 271 -8.68 12.45 20.06
N THR A 272 -9.57 13.07 20.83
CA THR A 272 -10.95 12.57 21.01
C THR A 272 -11.81 12.79 19.78
N GLN A 273 -11.59 13.85 19.01
CA GLN A 273 -12.28 14.09 17.74
C GLN A 273 -11.86 13.06 16.68
N VAL A 274 -10.56 12.81 16.53
CA VAL A 274 -10.06 11.79 15.59
C VAL A 274 -10.52 10.39 15.97
N ALA A 275 -10.60 10.06 17.27
CA ALA A 275 -11.11 8.78 17.74
C ALA A 275 -12.57 8.51 17.31
N ARG A 276 -13.38 9.56 17.14
CA ARG A 276 -14.80 9.51 16.74
C ARG A 276 -15.02 9.36 15.24
N ARG A 277 -13.96 9.35 14.41
CA ARG A 277 -14.11 9.15 12.97
C ARG A 277 -14.89 7.85 12.66
N PRO A 278 -15.73 7.84 11.60
CA PRO A 278 -16.57 6.71 11.30
C PRO A 278 -15.76 5.46 10.98
N ASN A 279 -16.30 4.30 11.33
CA ASN A 279 -15.76 3.01 10.89
C ASN A 279 -16.32 2.69 9.52
N MET A 280 -15.44 2.57 8.53
CA MET A 280 -15.85 2.01 7.25
C MET A 280 -16.22 0.53 7.43
N PRO A 281 -17.28 0.04 6.79
CA PRO A 281 -17.62 -1.38 6.81
C PRO A 281 -16.43 -2.19 6.33
N SER A 282 -16.19 -3.36 6.93
CA SER A 282 -15.14 -4.24 6.41
C SER A 282 -15.56 -4.71 5.02
N PRO A 283 -14.71 -4.54 3.99
CA PRO A 283 -14.94 -5.16 2.70
C PRO A 283 -15.26 -6.64 2.83
N LEU A 284 -14.58 -7.36 3.73
CA LEU A 284 -14.75 -8.80 3.96
C LEU A 284 -16.15 -9.19 4.42
N LYS A 285 -16.87 -8.26 5.05
CA LYS A 285 -18.22 -8.47 5.59
C LYS A 285 -19.31 -7.85 4.71
N LEU A 286 -18.99 -6.78 3.98
CA LEU A 286 -19.88 -6.13 3.04
C LEU A 286 -19.38 -6.38 1.60
N ARG A 287 -20.04 -7.29 0.89
CA ARG A 287 -19.72 -7.62 -0.50
C ARG A 287 -20.81 -7.10 -1.41
N LEU A 288 -20.42 -6.29 -2.38
CA LEU A 288 -21.29 -5.88 -3.47
C LEU A 288 -21.26 -6.96 -4.55
N GLN A 289 -22.42 -7.37 -5.03
CA GLN A 289 -22.50 -8.12 -6.27
C GLN A 289 -22.07 -7.23 -7.43
N TRP A 290 -21.25 -7.78 -8.31
CA TRP A 290 -20.83 -7.07 -9.51
C TRP A 290 -22.07 -6.79 -10.42
N PRO A 291 -22.37 -5.52 -10.75
CA PRO A 291 -23.68 -5.14 -11.30
C PRO A 291 -23.77 -5.17 -12.84
N THR A 292 -22.67 -5.43 -13.55
CA THR A 292 -22.64 -5.50 -15.02
C THR A 292 -22.22 -6.89 -15.52
N GLU A 293 -22.44 -7.20 -16.79
CA GLU A 293 -21.97 -8.48 -17.36
C GLU A 293 -20.43 -8.58 -17.48
N LEU A 294 -19.75 -7.43 -17.56
CA LEU A 294 -18.31 -7.34 -17.76
C LEU A 294 -17.63 -6.83 -16.50
N ARG A 295 -16.73 -7.63 -15.93
CA ARG A 295 -15.90 -7.24 -14.78
C ARG A 295 -14.75 -6.33 -15.20
N PHE A 296 -15.06 -5.07 -15.50
CA PHE A 296 -14.09 -4.09 -15.95
C PHE A 296 -14.47 -2.67 -15.54
N TYR A 297 -13.50 -1.91 -15.03
CA TYR A 297 -13.61 -0.49 -14.72
C TYR A 297 -13.24 0.36 -15.94
N ASN A 298 -14.14 1.21 -16.41
CA ASN A 298 -13.83 2.27 -17.37
C ASN A 298 -13.15 3.47 -16.68
N GLN A 299 -13.56 3.78 -15.46
CA GLN A 299 -13.04 4.90 -14.67
C GLN A 299 -13.14 4.60 -13.18
N TYR A 300 -12.08 4.91 -12.43
CA TYR A 300 -12.00 4.74 -10.98
C TYR A 300 -12.52 5.96 -10.22
N PHE A 301 -12.70 5.78 -8.92
CA PHE A 301 -13.06 6.85 -8.00
C PHE A 301 -11.91 7.87 -7.88
N GLY A 302 -12.24 9.16 -7.90
CA GLY A 302 -11.29 10.26 -7.76
C GLY A 302 -10.57 10.69 -9.04
N GLU A 303 -10.72 9.97 -10.15
CA GLU A 303 -10.09 10.32 -11.43
C GLU A 303 -10.70 11.57 -12.07
N ASN A 304 -9.93 12.23 -12.93
CA ASN A 304 -10.34 13.39 -13.73
C ASN A 304 -10.87 14.58 -12.91
N GLN A 305 -10.26 14.87 -11.75
CA GLN A 305 -10.52 16.01 -10.88
C GLN A 305 -10.70 17.32 -11.64
N THR A 306 -9.81 17.62 -12.58
CA THR A 306 -9.86 18.84 -13.39
C THR A 306 -11.17 18.93 -14.19
N LEU A 307 -11.59 17.84 -14.83
CA LEU A 307 -12.82 17.77 -15.61
C LEU A 307 -14.06 17.98 -14.72
N TYR A 308 -14.14 17.29 -13.58
CA TYR A 308 -15.30 17.38 -12.69
C TYR A 308 -15.38 18.72 -11.94
N GLN A 309 -14.24 19.35 -11.67
CA GLN A 309 -14.21 20.71 -11.15
C GLN A 309 -14.80 21.69 -12.18
N GLN A 310 -14.44 21.55 -13.46
CA GLN A 310 -14.90 22.44 -14.51
C GLN A 310 -16.38 22.24 -14.87
N CYS A 311 -16.84 21.00 -14.95
CA CYS A 311 -18.23 20.71 -15.34
C CYS A 311 -19.22 20.97 -14.21
N CYS A 312 -18.81 20.65 -12.97
CA CYS A 312 -19.74 20.30 -11.92
C CYS A 312 -19.30 20.82 -10.54
N GLN A 313 -18.23 21.62 -10.49
CA GLN A 313 -17.64 22.21 -9.28
C GLN A 313 -17.24 21.17 -8.21
N MET A 314 -17.02 19.93 -8.63
CA MET A 314 -16.59 18.86 -7.74
C MET A 314 -15.09 18.91 -7.54
N THR A 315 -14.64 18.87 -6.28
CA THR A 315 -13.22 19.02 -5.95
C THR A 315 -12.52 17.68 -5.72
N GLY A 316 -13.27 16.60 -5.44
CA GLY A 316 -12.74 15.26 -5.20
C GLY A 316 -12.54 14.37 -6.43
N GLY A 317 -12.79 14.88 -7.64
CA GLY A 317 -12.84 14.07 -8.87
C GLY A 317 -14.05 13.15 -8.93
N HIS A 318 -13.94 12.09 -9.72
CA HIS A 318 -15.04 11.18 -9.98
C HIS A 318 -15.62 10.59 -8.67
N ASN A 319 -16.92 10.77 -8.45
CA ASN A 319 -17.59 10.41 -7.18
C ASN A 319 -18.24 9.01 -7.19
N GLY A 320 -17.76 8.12 -8.03
CA GLY A 320 -18.22 6.74 -8.16
C GLY A 320 -17.20 5.91 -8.92
N VAL A 321 -17.64 4.77 -9.44
CA VAL A 321 -16.86 3.97 -10.41
C VAL A 321 -17.70 3.76 -11.65
N ASP A 322 -17.06 3.83 -12.81
CA ASP A 322 -17.73 3.55 -14.08
C ASP A 322 -17.38 2.15 -14.53
N LEU A 323 -18.40 1.33 -14.75
CA LEU A 323 -18.27 -0.08 -15.06
C LEU A 323 -18.63 -0.32 -16.52
N ARG A 324 -17.82 -1.15 -17.18
CA ARG A 324 -18.02 -1.47 -18.60
C ARG A 324 -19.25 -2.34 -18.80
N VAL A 325 -19.88 -2.12 -19.94
CA VAL A 325 -21.04 -2.84 -20.44
C VAL A 325 -20.80 -3.22 -21.91
N ARG A 326 -21.53 -4.21 -22.42
CA ARG A 326 -21.51 -4.50 -23.85
C ARG A 326 -22.15 -3.35 -24.62
N ARG A 327 -21.51 -2.95 -25.72
CA ARG A 327 -21.93 -1.83 -26.57
C ARG A 327 -22.62 -2.29 -27.87
N ASP A 328 -22.68 -3.60 -28.11
CA ASP A 328 -23.23 -4.14 -29.35
C ASP A 328 -24.72 -3.81 -29.47
N PRO A 329 -25.19 -3.25 -30.60
CA PRO A 329 -26.60 -2.96 -30.78
C PRO A 329 -27.46 -4.23 -30.81
N PRO A 330 -28.65 -4.23 -30.18
CA PRO A 330 -29.18 -3.17 -29.32
C PRO A 330 -28.51 -3.14 -27.94
N GLU A 331 -28.33 -1.94 -27.36
CA GLU A 331 -27.81 -1.75 -25.99
C GLU A 331 -28.66 -2.57 -24.99
N THR A 332 -28.17 -3.76 -24.65
CA THR A 332 -28.94 -4.81 -23.96
C THR A 332 -28.30 -5.24 -22.66
N SER A 333 -27.22 -4.58 -22.21
CA SER A 333 -26.53 -4.97 -21.00
C SER A 333 -27.43 -4.75 -19.78
N PRO A 334 -27.92 -5.81 -19.12
CA PRO A 334 -28.71 -5.66 -17.91
C PRO A 334 -27.83 -5.12 -16.79
N ILE A 335 -28.38 -4.18 -16.04
CA ILE A 335 -27.80 -3.72 -14.79
C ILE A 335 -28.54 -4.41 -13.65
N VAL A 336 -27.80 -5.11 -12.80
CA VAL A 336 -28.37 -5.84 -11.67
C VAL A 336 -28.08 -5.15 -10.34
N ALA A 337 -28.92 -5.40 -9.34
CA ALA A 337 -28.72 -4.89 -8.00
C ALA A 337 -27.44 -5.46 -7.38
N ALA A 338 -26.55 -4.58 -6.93
CA ALA A 338 -25.32 -4.95 -6.23
C ALA A 338 -25.56 -5.33 -4.76
N LEU A 339 -26.68 -4.92 -4.17
CA LEU A 339 -27.14 -5.34 -2.84
C LEU A 339 -28.65 -5.54 -2.83
N SER A 340 -29.10 -6.46 -1.98
CA SER A 340 -30.52 -6.61 -1.65
C SER A 340 -31.01 -5.42 -0.84
N GLY A 341 -32.16 -4.86 -1.21
CA GLY A 341 -32.66 -3.66 -0.56
C GLY A 341 -33.97 -3.16 -1.15
N SER A 342 -34.30 -1.91 -0.86
CA SER A 342 -35.48 -1.23 -1.38
C SER A 342 -35.07 -0.15 -2.38
N VAL A 343 -35.75 -0.07 -3.52
CA VAL A 343 -35.60 1.03 -4.47
C VAL A 343 -36.20 2.29 -3.85
N THR A 344 -35.37 3.23 -3.42
CA THR A 344 -35.78 4.45 -2.72
C THR A 344 -35.91 5.66 -3.62
N GLN A 345 -35.37 5.60 -4.84
CA GLN A 345 -35.48 6.66 -5.84
C GLN A 345 -35.44 6.09 -7.25
N VAL A 346 -36.26 6.65 -8.14
CA VAL A 346 -36.18 6.50 -9.60
C VAL A 346 -36.32 7.91 -10.18
N ALA A 347 -35.38 8.35 -11.00
CA ALA A 347 -35.35 9.72 -11.50
C ALA A 347 -34.66 9.83 -12.87
N TYR A 348 -34.84 11.00 -13.48
CA TYR A 348 -34.14 11.40 -14.69
C TYR A 348 -33.64 12.84 -14.52
N ASP A 349 -32.39 13.10 -14.86
CA ASP A 349 -31.85 14.45 -14.99
C ASP A 349 -30.98 14.56 -16.24
N GLN A 350 -31.09 15.69 -16.95
CA GLN A 350 -30.49 15.84 -18.27
C GLN A 350 -28.98 16.10 -18.24
N THR A 351 -28.46 16.66 -17.14
CA THR A 351 -27.08 17.22 -17.06
C THR A 351 -26.18 16.50 -16.07
N GLY A 352 -26.66 15.48 -15.37
CA GLY A 352 -25.92 14.68 -14.40
C GLY A 352 -26.10 13.19 -14.66
N TYR A 353 -26.87 12.48 -13.82
CA TYR A 353 -26.92 11.02 -13.80
C TYR A 353 -27.80 10.39 -14.89
N GLY A 354 -28.54 11.16 -15.68
CA GLY A 354 -29.44 10.60 -16.69
C GLY A 354 -30.57 9.81 -16.04
N TYR A 355 -31.03 8.73 -16.67
CA TYR A 355 -31.90 7.77 -15.98
C TYR A 355 -31.10 7.08 -14.88
N HIS A 356 -31.55 7.25 -13.65
CA HIS A 356 -30.89 6.68 -12.50
C HIS A 356 -31.88 6.24 -11.43
N LEU A 357 -31.42 5.32 -10.58
CA LEU A 357 -32.17 4.87 -9.42
C LEU A 357 -31.25 4.68 -8.22
N ARG A 358 -31.84 4.64 -7.04
CA ARG A 358 -31.13 4.32 -5.79
C ARG A 358 -31.73 3.12 -5.10
N VAL A 359 -30.86 2.26 -4.59
CA VAL A 359 -31.23 1.12 -3.74
C VAL A 359 -30.65 1.38 -2.35
N THR A 360 -31.51 1.39 -1.34
CA THR A 360 -31.11 1.49 0.06
C THR A 360 -31.08 0.10 0.70
N SER A 361 -30.01 -0.20 1.41
CA SER A 361 -29.70 -1.47 2.06
C SER A 361 -29.13 -1.20 3.45
N TYR A 362 -28.91 -2.26 4.24
CA TYR A 362 -28.25 -2.16 5.54
C TYR A 362 -26.97 -2.98 5.55
N GLY A 363 -25.90 -2.39 6.10
CA GLY A 363 -24.60 -3.01 6.22
C GLY A 363 -24.46 -3.90 7.46
N PRO A 364 -23.29 -4.52 7.66
CA PRO A 364 -23.04 -5.46 8.76
C PRO A 364 -23.11 -4.87 10.18
N GLN A 365 -23.13 -3.54 10.32
CA GLN A 365 -23.28 -2.82 11.59
C GLN A 365 -24.59 -2.01 11.63
N ASP A 366 -25.60 -2.44 10.85
CA ASP A 366 -26.89 -1.78 10.68
C ASP A 366 -26.80 -0.34 10.14
N GLU A 367 -25.69 0.00 9.50
CA GLU A 367 -25.51 1.27 8.80
C GLU A 367 -26.32 1.29 7.50
N GLU A 368 -27.07 2.37 7.28
CA GLU A 368 -27.82 2.55 6.03
C GLU A 368 -26.85 2.84 4.87
N ILE A 369 -26.87 1.97 3.86
CA ILE A 369 -26.08 2.05 2.64
C ILE A 369 -27.01 2.43 1.49
N THR A 370 -26.64 3.43 0.72
CA THR A 370 -27.33 3.78 -0.52
C THR A 370 -26.42 3.57 -1.72
N LEU A 371 -26.89 2.79 -2.69
CA LEU A 371 -26.22 2.59 -3.97
C LEU A 371 -26.97 3.34 -5.07
N LEU A 372 -26.23 4.11 -5.87
CA LEU A 372 -26.73 4.80 -7.06
C LEU A 372 -26.33 4.03 -8.30
N TYR A 373 -27.29 3.83 -9.21
CA TYR A 373 -27.08 3.26 -10.54
C TYR A 373 -27.50 4.32 -11.55
N ALA A 374 -26.56 4.80 -12.36
CA ALA A 374 -26.76 5.94 -13.25
C ALA A 374 -26.38 5.66 -14.71
N HIS A 375 -26.74 6.59 -15.59
CA HIS A 375 -26.59 6.56 -17.04
C HIS A 375 -27.38 5.43 -17.74
N LEU A 376 -28.47 4.94 -17.14
CA LEU A 376 -29.29 3.88 -17.71
C LEU A 376 -29.98 4.35 -19.01
N SER A 377 -30.29 3.42 -19.92
CA SER A 377 -31.15 3.69 -21.08
C SER A 377 -32.64 3.57 -20.73
N ARG A 378 -32.95 2.67 -19.79
CA ARG A 378 -34.27 2.52 -19.16
C ARG A 378 -34.16 1.89 -17.77
N ILE A 379 -35.20 2.11 -16.98
CA ILE A 379 -35.35 1.54 -15.62
C ILE A 379 -36.56 0.61 -15.65
N ASP A 380 -36.38 -0.63 -15.20
CA ASP A 380 -37.40 -1.69 -15.27
C ASP A 380 -38.11 -1.90 -13.90
N VAL A 381 -37.71 -1.15 -12.86
CA VAL A 381 -38.28 -1.20 -11.50
C VAL A 381 -38.85 0.16 -11.06
N SER A 382 -39.77 0.15 -10.09
CA SER A 382 -40.34 1.38 -9.50
C SER A 382 -39.86 1.64 -8.07
N MET A 383 -39.98 2.87 -7.60
CA MET A 383 -39.78 3.21 -6.19
C MET A 383 -40.66 2.31 -5.29
N GLY A 384 -40.10 1.85 -4.17
CA GLY A 384 -40.73 0.91 -3.24
C GLY A 384 -40.53 -0.57 -3.59
N THR A 385 -39.97 -0.90 -4.75
CA THR A 385 -39.67 -2.28 -5.13
C THR A 385 -38.59 -2.85 -4.22
N LEU A 386 -38.84 -4.03 -3.63
CA LEU A 386 -37.81 -4.81 -2.96
C LEU A 386 -37.05 -5.63 -4.00
N VAL A 387 -35.73 -5.53 -3.98
CA VAL A 387 -34.84 -6.24 -4.91
C VAL A 387 -33.86 -7.10 -4.11
N THR A 388 -33.51 -8.25 -4.66
CA THR A 388 -32.41 -9.10 -4.22
C THR A 388 -31.17 -8.75 -5.03
N ALA A 389 -29.98 -8.87 -4.44
CA ALA A 389 -28.74 -8.79 -5.20
C ALA A 389 -28.80 -9.74 -6.42
N GLY A 390 -28.52 -9.21 -7.60
CA GLY A 390 -28.64 -9.91 -8.89
C GLY A 390 -29.95 -9.70 -9.64
N ASP A 391 -30.98 -9.11 -9.03
CA ASP A 391 -32.21 -8.74 -9.75
C ASP A 391 -31.93 -7.63 -10.76
N VAL A 392 -32.50 -7.75 -11.97
CA VAL A 392 -32.37 -6.75 -13.03
C VAL A 392 -33.13 -5.48 -12.63
N LEU A 393 -32.42 -4.36 -12.64
CA LEU A 393 -32.93 -3.03 -12.32
C LEU A 393 -33.31 -2.23 -13.58
N GLY A 394 -32.65 -2.53 -14.70
CA GLY A 394 -32.80 -1.81 -15.96
C GLY A 394 -31.71 -2.18 -16.95
N MET A 395 -31.55 -1.36 -17.99
CA MET A 395 -30.50 -1.54 -18.99
C MET A 395 -29.52 -0.39 -18.97
N ALA A 396 -28.24 -0.72 -19.16
CA ALA A 396 -27.21 0.28 -19.31
C ALA A 396 -27.47 1.17 -20.54
N GLY A 397 -26.94 2.38 -20.53
CA GLY A 397 -27.10 3.32 -21.63
C GLY A 397 -26.07 4.44 -21.55
N SER A 398 -26.37 5.53 -22.25
CA SER A 398 -25.53 6.73 -22.31
C SER A 398 -26.39 7.99 -22.15
N THR A 399 -27.15 8.07 -21.05
CA THR A 399 -27.99 9.24 -20.74
C THR A 399 -27.34 10.17 -19.71
N GLY A 400 -27.72 11.45 -19.67
CA GLY A 400 -27.10 12.45 -18.79
C GLY A 400 -25.69 12.86 -19.25
N PHE A 401 -24.80 13.17 -18.30
CA PHE A 401 -23.40 13.49 -18.55
C PHE A 401 -22.57 12.22 -18.77
N SER A 402 -22.69 11.64 -19.96
CA SER A 402 -22.00 10.40 -20.35
C SER A 402 -21.49 10.49 -21.79
N THR A 403 -20.30 9.94 -22.04
CA THR A 403 -19.65 9.92 -23.37
C THR A 403 -19.86 8.60 -24.13
N GLY A 404 -20.54 7.63 -23.52
CA GLY A 404 -20.89 6.36 -24.15
C GLY A 404 -21.39 5.33 -23.15
N PRO A 405 -21.90 4.17 -23.60
CA PRO A 405 -22.55 3.22 -22.70
C PRO A 405 -21.63 2.68 -21.58
N HIS A 406 -22.08 2.86 -20.34
CA HIS A 406 -21.49 2.35 -19.10
C HIS A 406 -22.49 2.41 -17.93
N LEU A 407 -22.12 1.86 -16.77
CA LEU A 407 -22.83 2.08 -15.51
C LEU A 407 -21.95 2.92 -14.59
N HIS A 408 -22.45 4.08 -14.15
CA HIS A 408 -21.87 4.77 -13.00
C HIS A 408 -22.48 4.23 -11.71
N LEU A 409 -21.64 3.70 -10.83
CA LEU A 409 -22.02 3.18 -9.52
C LEU A 409 -21.47 4.09 -8.41
N GLY A 410 -22.36 4.69 -7.63
CA GLY A 410 -22.02 5.47 -6.44
C GLY A 410 -22.45 4.76 -5.16
N MET A 411 -21.70 4.94 -4.07
CA MET A 411 -22.05 4.42 -2.73
C MET A 411 -22.08 5.53 -1.68
N ARG A 412 -23.05 5.50 -0.77
CA ARG A 412 -23.09 6.34 0.44
C ARG A 412 -23.39 5.51 1.68
N ILE A 413 -22.94 6.01 2.83
CA ILE A 413 -23.33 5.53 4.15
C ILE A 413 -23.89 6.72 4.91
N ALA A 414 -25.11 6.61 5.46
CA ALA A 414 -25.87 7.75 5.99
C ALA A 414 -25.10 8.60 7.04
N ASN A 415 -24.27 7.97 7.87
CA ASN A 415 -23.52 8.65 8.94
C ASN A 415 -22.08 9.03 8.54
N VAL A 416 -21.74 8.98 7.25
CA VAL A 416 -20.44 9.40 6.73
C VAL A 416 -20.62 10.64 5.85
N SER A 417 -20.10 11.77 6.32
CA SER A 417 -20.15 13.03 5.57
C SER A 417 -18.78 13.39 5.02
N LEU A 418 -18.68 13.43 3.70
CA LEU A 418 -17.48 13.88 2.97
C LEU A 418 -17.90 14.93 1.92
N PRO A 419 -18.06 16.21 2.31
CA PRO A 419 -18.50 17.28 1.41
C PRO A 419 -17.66 17.39 0.13
N ALA A 420 -16.34 17.22 0.23
CA ALA A 420 -15.41 17.21 -0.92
C ALA A 420 -15.76 16.18 -2.01
N LEU A 421 -16.44 15.09 -1.63
CA LEU A 421 -16.82 13.98 -2.50
C LEU A 421 -18.33 13.96 -2.79
N ASN A 422 -19.05 15.06 -2.51
CA ASN A 422 -20.52 15.09 -2.52
C ASN A 422 -21.14 13.94 -1.69
N HIS A 423 -20.49 13.60 -0.57
CA HIS A 423 -20.84 12.51 0.35
C HIS A 423 -20.83 11.11 -0.26
N TRP A 424 -20.23 10.93 -1.45
CA TRP A 424 -20.01 9.61 -2.04
C TRP A 424 -18.72 8.97 -1.55
N LEU A 425 -18.73 7.65 -1.53
CA LEU A 425 -17.67 6.77 -1.08
C LEU A 425 -17.24 5.88 -2.24
N ASN A 426 -16.00 5.41 -2.20
CA ASN A 426 -15.49 4.51 -3.20
C ASN A 426 -16.12 3.11 -3.04
N PRO A 427 -16.90 2.61 -4.00
CA PRO A 427 -17.52 1.28 -3.93
C PRO A 427 -16.53 0.14 -4.28
N ARG A 428 -15.39 0.45 -4.92
CA ARG A 428 -14.43 -0.54 -5.42
C ARG A 428 -13.98 -1.54 -4.35
N PRO A 429 -13.62 -1.13 -3.12
CA PRO A 429 -13.23 -2.07 -2.07
C PRO A 429 -14.29 -3.13 -1.78
N TYR A 430 -15.57 -2.86 -2.02
CA TYR A 430 -16.67 -3.79 -1.75
C TYR A 430 -17.09 -4.61 -2.97
N LEU A 431 -16.85 -4.11 -4.19
CA LEU A 431 -17.03 -4.83 -5.46
C LEU A 431 -15.93 -5.87 -5.68
N ASP A 432 -14.69 -5.41 -5.64
CA ASP A 432 -13.47 -6.18 -5.85
C ASP A 432 -12.59 -6.03 -4.61
N PRO A 433 -13.00 -6.65 -3.50
CA PRO A 433 -12.20 -6.63 -2.30
C PRO A 433 -10.83 -7.23 -2.58
N PRO A 434 -9.77 -6.75 -1.89
CA PRO A 434 -8.47 -7.39 -1.96
C PRO A 434 -8.68 -8.88 -1.70
N ALA A 435 -8.19 -9.74 -2.60
CA ALA A 435 -8.22 -11.17 -2.38
C ALA A 435 -7.70 -11.45 -0.97
N VAL A 436 -8.30 -12.41 -0.28
CA VAL A 436 -7.72 -12.99 0.93
C VAL A 436 -7.15 -14.34 0.50
N PRO A 437 -5.89 -14.41 0.03
CA PRO A 437 -5.19 -15.68 -0.10
C PRO A 437 -5.14 -16.39 1.25
N GLY A 438 -4.87 -17.69 1.23
CA GLY A 438 -4.48 -18.39 2.45
C GLY A 438 -3.26 -17.70 3.05
N LEU A 439 -3.47 -16.97 4.14
CA LEU A 439 -2.39 -16.45 4.95
C LEU A 439 -1.77 -17.61 5.73
N PRO A 440 -0.44 -17.62 5.95
CA PRO A 440 0.12 -18.54 6.91
C PRO A 440 -0.54 -18.31 8.28
N ARG A 441 -0.65 -19.34 9.10
CA ARG A 441 -1.23 -19.21 10.46
C ARG A 441 -0.45 -18.21 11.31
N GLU A 442 0.86 -18.11 11.07
CA GLU A 442 1.81 -17.15 11.65
C GLU A 442 2.74 -16.64 10.53
N PRO A 443 3.07 -15.35 10.44
CA PRO A 443 4.09 -14.85 9.51
C PRO A 443 5.45 -15.50 9.80
N TYR A 444 6.12 -16.05 8.78
CA TYR A 444 7.47 -16.59 8.91
C TYR A 444 8.32 -16.29 7.67
N ALA A 445 9.62 -16.18 7.87
CA ALA A 445 10.58 -15.92 6.82
C ALA A 445 10.87 -17.23 6.08
N ARG A 446 10.47 -17.34 4.81
CA ARG A 446 10.71 -18.55 4.01
C ARG A 446 12.05 -18.47 3.30
N THR A 447 12.83 -19.55 3.36
CA THR A 447 13.93 -19.79 2.43
C THR A 447 13.59 -20.95 1.51
N TYR A 448 13.69 -20.72 0.20
CA TYR A 448 13.60 -21.73 -0.83
C TYR A 448 14.98 -21.97 -1.44
N VAL A 449 15.47 -23.21 -1.38
CA VAL A 449 16.67 -23.63 -2.10
C VAL A 449 16.24 -24.09 -3.49
N LEU A 450 16.52 -23.24 -4.49
CA LEU A 450 16.21 -23.50 -5.88
C LEU A 450 17.38 -24.26 -6.52
N LEU A 451 17.17 -25.54 -6.79
CA LEU A 451 18.16 -26.39 -7.45
C LEU A 451 18.09 -26.26 -8.97
N PRO A 452 19.24 -26.32 -9.68
CA PRO A 452 19.28 -26.15 -11.12
C PRO A 452 18.59 -27.31 -11.86
N PRO A 453 18.14 -27.13 -13.12
CA PRO A 453 17.47 -28.18 -13.88
C PRO A 453 18.34 -29.43 -14.07
N THR A 454 19.67 -29.26 -13.98
CA THR A 454 20.69 -30.31 -14.06
C THR A 454 20.92 -31.07 -12.75
N ALA A 455 20.35 -30.63 -11.62
CA ALA A 455 20.53 -31.29 -10.33
C ALA A 455 19.90 -32.70 -10.30
N ASP A 456 20.68 -33.66 -9.81
CA ASP A 456 20.21 -34.99 -9.46
C ASP A 456 19.86 -35.08 -7.96
N ALA A 457 19.46 -36.28 -7.52
CA ALA A 457 19.07 -36.52 -6.12
C ALA A 457 20.19 -36.22 -5.12
N THR A 458 21.47 -36.30 -5.51
CA THR A 458 22.60 -36.04 -4.59
C THR A 458 22.68 -34.57 -4.19
N TRP A 459 22.34 -33.66 -5.11
CA TRP A 459 22.23 -32.22 -4.83
C TRP A 459 21.06 -31.90 -3.91
N ALA A 460 19.93 -32.56 -4.11
CA ALA A 460 18.75 -32.41 -3.26
C ALA A 460 19.00 -32.94 -1.84
N VAL A 461 19.67 -34.09 -1.71
CA VAL A 461 20.12 -34.63 -0.42
C VAL A 461 21.10 -33.66 0.28
N ALA A 462 22.07 -33.11 -0.44
CA ALA A 462 22.98 -32.10 0.12
C ALA A 462 22.24 -30.85 0.61
N ALA A 463 21.24 -30.38 -0.15
CA ALA A 463 20.39 -29.27 0.26
C ALA A 463 19.65 -29.55 1.58
N VAL A 464 19.10 -30.77 1.74
CA VAL A 464 18.47 -31.21 3.00
C VAL A 464 19.50 -31.22 4.12
N GLN A 465 20.65 -31.88 3.92
CA GLN A 465 21.68 -32.03 4.95
C GLN A 465 22.17 -30.67 5.49
N GLY A 466 22.35 -29.69 4.61
CA GLY A 466 22.84 -28.37 5.00
C GLY A 466 21.80 -27.43 5.61
N SER A 467 20.50 -27.77 5.55
CA SER A 467 19.43 -26.84 5.93
C SER A 467 18.36 -27.38 6.87
N TRP A 468 18.11 -28.70 6.90
CA TRP A 468 16.91 -29.28 7.50
C TRP A 468 16.87 -29.14 9.02
N GLU A 469 17.92 -29.57 9.73
CA GLU A 469 17.95 -29.52 11.21
C GLU A 469 18.03 -28.09 11.76
N ARG A 470 18.69 -27.18 11.02
CA ARG A 470 18.91 -25.82 11.49
C ARG A 470 17.72 -24.91 11.22
N GLN A 471 17.10 -25.05 10.04
CA GLN A 471 16.21 -24.02 9.51
C GLN A 471 15.01 -24.55 8.70
N ARG A 472 14.95 -25.85 8.41
CA ARG A 472 13.86 -26.51 7.66
C ARG A 472 13.49 -25.81 6.35
N PHE A 473 14.49 -25.45 5.55
CA PHE A 473 14.26 -24.79 4.27
C PHE A 473 13.40 -25.65 3.33
N THR A 474 12.60 -24.98 2.49
CA THR A 474 11.90 -25.64 1.40
C THR A 474 12.88 -25.88 0.24
N ILE A 475 12.83 -27.06 -0.37
CA ILE A 475 13.75 -27.48 -1.44
C ILE A 475 12.94 -27.86 -2.68
N GLY A 476 13.34 -27.37 -3.86
CA GLY A 476 12.73 -27.79 -5.11
C GLY A 476 13.41 -27.23 -6.36
N GLY A 477 12.88 -27.63 -7.52
CA GLY A 477 13.44 -27.35 -8.84
C GLY A 477 12.60 -26.40 -9.71
N SER A 478 11.68 -25.65 -9.13
CA SER A 478 10.74 -24.78 -9.85
C SER A 478 10.96 -23.32 -9.45
N ALA A 479 11.33 -22.48 -10.42
CA ALA A 479 11.54 -21.05 -10.19
C ALA A 479 10.22 -20.36 -9.82
N ASP A 480 9.10 -20.76 -10.42
CA ASP A 480 7.78 -20.27 -10.05
C ASP A 480 7.45 -20.64 -8.58
N ASP A 481 7.69 -21.88 -8.14
CA ASP A 481 7.48 -22.30 -6.73
C ASP A 481 8.37 -21.56 -5.71
N ALA A 482 9.55 -21.10 -6.16
CA ALA A 482 10.45 -20.28 -5.37
C ALA A 482 9.88 -18.87 -5.15
N GLY A 483 9.22 -18.32 -6.19
CA GLY A 483 8.68 -16.96 -6.20
C GLY A 483 7.23 -16.82 -5.72
N ILE A 484 6.38 -17.85 -5.86
CA ILE A 484 4.96 -17.77 -5.49
C ILE A 484 4.76 -17.64 -3.97
N GLY A 485 3.77 -16.83 -3.60
CA GLY A 485 3.21 -16.84 -2.25
C GLY A 485 2.84 -15.51 -1.64
N ASP A 486 2.11 -15.58 -0.53
CA ASP A 486 1.63 -14.43 0.25
C ASP A 486 2.48 -14.19 1.51
N LEU A 487 3.76 -14.58 1.48
CA LEU A 487 4.70 -14.34 2.57
C LEU A 487 5.40 -13.01 2.39
N ASP A 488 5.41 -12.22 3.45
CA ASP A 488 6.13 -10.97 3.60
C ASP A 488 7.62 -11.12 3.22
N PHE A 489 8.25 -12.23 3.59
CA PHE A 489 9.66 -12.44 3.34
C PHE A 489 9.94 -13.78 2.65
N ARG A 490 10.56 -13.72 1.47
CA ARG A 490 10.96 -14.88 0.67
C ARG A 490 12.42 -14.74 0.25
N ARG A 491 13.29 -15.58 0.79
CA ARG A 491 14.67 -15.75 0.31
C ARG A 491 14.73 -16.91 -0.68
N ILE A 492 15.33 -16.67 -1.84
CA ILE A 492 15.57 -17.68 -2.87
C ILE A 492 17.07 -17.89 -2.94
N VAL A 493 17.55 -19.05 -2.53
CA VAL A 493 18.95 -19.46 -2.71
C VAL A 493 19.02 -20.21 -4.04
N ALA A 494 19.42 -19.52 -5.10
CA ALA A 494 19.53 -20.09 -6.44
C ALA A 494 20.88 -20.77 -6.62
N VAL A 495 20.89 -22.10 -6.63
CA VAL A 495 22.10 -22.90 -6.78
C VAL A 495 22.48 -22.99 -8.25
N ASN A 496 23.71 -22.60 -8.58
CA ASN A 496 24.27 -22.60 -9.94
C ASN A 496 23.31 -21.96 -10.97
N PRO A 497 22.91 -20.69 -10.78
CA PRO A 497 21.83 -20.06 -11.55
C PRO A 497 22.12 -20.01 -13.06
N ALA A 498 23.39 -19.97 -13.46
CA ALA A 498 23.79 -20.04 -14.87
C ALA A 498 23.26 -21.29 -15.61
N ALA A 499 22.98 -22.39 -14.90
CA ALA A 499 22.43 -23.61 -15.49
C ALA A 499 20.96 -23.47 -15.97
N TRP A 500 20.29 -22.36 -15.65
CA TRP A 500 18.92 -22.07 -16.10
C TRP A 500 18.86 -21.41 -17.48
N GLY A 501 19.98 -20.88 -18.00
CA GLY A 501 20.05 -20.21 -19.31
C GLY A 501 19.34 -18.86 -19.41
N ALA A 502 18.44 -18.54 -18.47
CA ALA A 502 17.82 -17.24 -18.29
C ALA A 502 18.47 -16.48 -17.12
N ASP A 503 18.40 -15.15 -17.15
CA ASP A 503 18.77 -14.34 -15.98
C ASP A 503 17.71 -14.50 -14.90
N LEU A 504 17.99 -15.39 -13.94
CA LEU A 504 17.08 -15.64 -12.82
C LEU A 504 16.90 -14.41 -11.93
N ALA A 505 17.89 -13.53 -11.82
CA ALA A 505 17.76 -12.31 -11.02
C ALA A 505 16.75 -11.37 -11.67
N GLU A 506 16.86 -11.16 -12.98
CA GLU A 506 15.88 -10.39 -13.77
C GLU A 506 14.50 -11.06 -13.71
N PHE A 507 14.42 -12.38 -13.90
CA PHE A 507 13.17 -13.14 -13.81
C PHE A 507 12.42 -12.89 -12.50
N PHE A 508 13.10 -13.01 -11.36
CA PHE A 508 12.46 -12.78 -10.06
C PHE A 508 12.14 -11.31 -9.83
N ALA A 509 12.98 -10.38 -10.29
CA ALA A 509 12.69 -8.96 -10.22
C ALA A 509 11.42 -8.58 -11.02
N THR A 510 11.25 -9.16 -12.21
CA THR A 510 10.10 -8.90 -13.10
C THR A 510 8.82 -9.57 -12.62
N HIS A 511 8.88 -10.86 -12.28
CA HIS A 511 7.68 -11.68 -12.06
C HIS A 511 7.32 -11.86 -10.59
N TYR A 512 8.28 -11.73 -9.68
CA TYR A 512 8.12 -12.01 -8.25
C TYR A 512 8.79 -10.93 -7.38
N PRO A 513 8.45 -9.65 -7.55
CA PRO A 513 9.09 -8.56 -6.83
C PRO A 513 8.97 -8.75 -5.31
N GLY A 514 10.02 -8.38 -4.57
CA GLY A 514 10.11 -8.53 -3.11
C GLY A 514 10.76 -9.84 -2.63
N THR A 515 11.23 -10.71 -3.52
CA THR A 515 12.08 -11.84 -3.13
C THR A 515 13.53 -11.41 -2.90
N LEU A 516 14.16 -11.88 -1.82
CA LEU A 516 15.61 -11.80 -1.63
C LEU A 516 16.27 -12.90 -2.46
N TYR A 517 16.80 -12.53 -3.63
CA TYR A 517 17.54 -13.45 -4.49
C TYR A 517 19.00 -13.58 -4.02
N VAL A 518 19.46 -14.80 -3.78
CA VAL A 518 20.82 -15.15 -3.34
C VAL A 518 21.41 -16.15 -4.33
N PRO A 519 22.25 -15.71 -5.29
CA PRO A 519 22.94 -16.63 -6.18
C PRO A 519 24.04 -17.38 -5.42
N LEU A 520 24.07 -18.71 -5.54
CA LEU A 520 25.07 -19.57 -4.92
C LEU A 520 25.73 -20.44 -5.98
N ASN A 521 27.02 -20.17 -6.26
CA ASN A 521 27.80 -20.96 -7.20
C ASN A 521 28.67 -21.97 -6.45
N VAL A 522 28.39 -23.26 -6.64
CA VAL A 522 29.07 -24.38 -5.98
C VAL A 522 29.28 -25.52 -6.95
N THR A 523 30.45 -26.16 -6.91
CA THR A 523 30.85 -27.18 -7.89
C THR A 523 30.57 -28.61 -7.44
N THR A 524 30.25 -28.83 -6.15
CA THR A 524 29.98 -30.17 -5.60
C THR A 524 28.82 -30.14 -4.60
N PRO A 525 28.11 -31.26 -4.39
CA PRO A 525 27.10 -31.37 -3.33
C PRO A 525 27.64 -31.08 -1.93
N ALA A 526 28.87 -31.52 -1.61
CA ALA A 526 29.48 -31.23 -0.31
C ALA A 526 29.67 -29.72 -0.07
N ALA A 527 30.12 -28.98 -1.10
CA ALA A 527 30.24 -27.53 -1.05
C ALA A 527 28.88 -26.83 -0.90
N LEU A 528 27.80 -27.40 -1.47
CA LEU A 528 26.45 -26.91 -1.24
C LEU A 528 26.05 -27.04 0.24
N THR A 529 26.29 -28.21 0.85
CA THR A 529 26.00 -28.43 2.28
C THR A 529 26.70 -27.39 3.14
N GLU A 530 28.01 -27.22 2.98
CA GLU A 530 28.79 -26.24 3.75
C GLU A 530 28.29 -24.80 3.56
N ALA A 531 27.98 -24.43 2.31
CA ALA A 531 27.48 -23.10 2.00
C ALA A 531 26.12 -22.82 2.62
N LEU A 532 25.20 -23.80 2.60
CA LEU A 532 23.88 -23.66 3.22
C LEU A 532 23.97 -23.62 4.75
N GLU A 533 24.88 -24.38 5.35
CA GLU A 533 25.16 -24.35 6.78
C GLU A 533 25.68 -22.98 7.25
N ALA A 534 26.48 -22.32 6.40
CA ALA A 534 27.03 -21.01 6.67
C ALA A 534 26.05 -19.85 6.39
N LEU A 535 24.86 -20.12 5.83
CA LEU A 535 23.89 -19.07 5.56
C LEU A 535 23.41 -18.43 6.87
N PRO A 536 23.35 -17.09 6.94
CA PRO A 536 22.79 -16.42 8.10
C PRO A 536 21.32 -16.79 8.28
N SER A 537 20.92 -17.03 9.52
CA SER A 537 19.52 -17.23 9.90
C SER A 537 18.72 -15.98 9.58
N LEU A 538 17.47 -16.19 9.15
CA LEU A 538 16.52 -15.10 9.01
C LEU A 538 15.91 -14.79 10.38
N PRO A 539 15.42 -13.56 10.63
CA PRO A 539 14.67 -13.28 11.86
C PRO A 539 13.46 -14.21 11.98
N GLU A 540 13.24 -14.79 13.16
CA GLU A 540 12.20 -15.80 13.41
C GLU A 540 10.78 -15.27 13.15
N THR A 541 10.57 -13.96 13.33
CA THR A 541 9.35 -13.26 12.95
C THR A 541 9.69 -12.21 11.89
N PRO A 542 9.31 -12.42 10.61
CA PRO A 542 9.42 -11.37 9.63
C PRO A 542 8.51 -10.20 10.05
N PRO A 543 8.91 -8.95 9.82
CA PRO A 543 8.10 -7.80 10.20
C PRO A 543 6.79 -7.83 9.44
N ALA A 544 5.66 -7.52 10.10
CA ALA A 544 4.36 -7.45 9.44
C ALA A 544 4.42 -6.47 8.25
N GLN A 545 4.14 -6.95 7.04
CA GLN A 545 4.14 -6.13 5.84
C GLN A 545 2.73 -5.77 5.38
N PRO A 546 2.55 -4.62 4.69
CA PRO A 546 1.47 -4.47 3.73
C PRO A 546 1.74 -5.40 2.52
N PRO A 547 0.72 -6.06 1.93
CA PRO A 547 0.92 -7.05 0.89
C PRO A 547 1.69 -6.48 -0.31
N ALA A 548 2.88 -7.02 -0.60
CA ALA A 548 3.56 -6.84 -1.89
C ALA A 548 2.63 -7.31 -3.03
N PRO A 549 2.86 -6.92 -4.31
CA PRO A 549 2.21 -7.57 -5.45
C PRO A 549 2.41 -9.08 -5.33
N ARG A 550 1.32 -9.77 -5.00
CA ARG A 550 1.34 -11.17 -4.60
C ARG A 550 1.69 -11.99 -5.82
N GLY A 551 2.78 -12.74 -5.76
CA GLY A 551 3.24 -13.58 -6.85
C GLY A 551 2.14 -14.54 -7.26
N LEU A 552 1.48 -14.26 -8.39
CA LEU A 552 0.62 -15.20 -9.07
C LEU A 552 1.52 -16.13 -9.90
N PRO A 553 1.14 -17.40 -10.07
CA PRO A 553 1.83 -18.24 -11.04
C PRO A 553 1.70 -17.60 -12.43
N ARG A 554 2.79 -17.58 -13.22
CA ARG A 554 2.78 -16.98 -14.56
C ARG A 554 1.75 -17.66 -15.49
N GLU A 555 1.53 -18.96 -15.28
CA GLU A 555 0.51 -19.78 -15.93
C GLU A 555 -0.10 -20.76 -14.90
N PRO A 556 -1.35 -21.21 -15.06
CA PRO A 556 -1.89 -22.26 -14.20
C PRO A 556 -1.12 -23.58 -14.35
N TYR A 557 -0.74 -24.22 -13.24
CA TYR A 557 -0.12 -25.55 -13.23
C TYR A 557 -0.46 -26.34 -11.97
N GLU A 558 -0.34 -27.67 -12.05
CA GLU A 558 -0.48 -28.58 -10.90
C GLU A 558 0.83 -28.64 -10.11
N ARG A 559 0.74 -28.40 -8.80
CA ARG A 559 1.86 -28.49 -7.85
C ARG A 559 1.68 -29.70 -6.93
N THR A 560 2.76 -30.48 -6.75
CA THR A 560 2.84 -31.53 -5.72
C THR A 560 3.82 -31.11 -4.62
N TYR A 561 3.33 -31.03 -3.38
CA TYR A 561 4.13 -30.74 -2.20
C TYR A 561 4.20 -31.97 -1.29
N LEU A 562 5.41 -32.43 -0.97
CA LEU A 562 5.62 -33.48 0.02
C LEU A 562 5.89 -32.82 1.38
N LEU A 563 4.89 -32.89 2.25
CA LEU A 563 4.93 -32.34 3.59
C LEU A 563 5.54 -33.37 4.54
N LEU A 564 6.74 -33.09 5.06
CA LEU A 564 7.40 -33.99 6.01
C LEU A 564 6.95 -33.68 7.45
N SER A 565 6.85 -34.72 8.28
CA SER A 565 6.49 -34.59 9.70
C SER A 565 7.42 -33.60 10.43
N PRO A 566 6.90 -32.80 11.38
CA PRO A 566 7.75 -31.98 12.24
C PRO A 566 8.78 -32.77 13.05
N SER A 567 8.60 -34.08 13.23
CA SER A 567 9.54 -34.97 13.91
C SER A 567 10.56 -35.64 12.99
N ALA A 568 10.54 -35.34 11.68
CA ALA A 568 11.46 -35.93 10.71
C ALA A 568 12.85 -35.32 10.84
N ASP A 569 13.85 -36.17 11.08
CA ASP A 569 15.26 -35.79 11.06
C ASP A 569 15.80 -35.66 9.62
N ALA A 570 16.99 -35.09 9.47
CA ALA A 570 17.65 -34.91 8.18
C ALA A 570 17.90 -36.23 7.43
N THR A 571 18.05 -37.35 8.14
CA THR A 571 18.27 -38.66 7.51
C THR A 571 17.00 -39.12 6.81
N TRP A 572 15.87 -39.02 7.49
CA TRP A 572 14.57 -39.37 6.95
C TRP A 572 14.16 -38.42 5.82
N ALA A 573 14.38 -37.11 6.00
CA ALA A 573 14.11 -36.11 4.96
C ALA A 573 14.97 -36.33 3.70
N ALA A 574 16.25 -36.65 3.87
CA ALA A 574 17.14 -36.98 2.76
C ALA A 574 16.69 -38.25 2.02
N ALA A 575 16.23 -39.27 2.74
CA ALA A 575 15.69 -40.49 2.15
C ALA A 575 14.41 -40.22 1.35
N ALA A 576 13.50 -39.41 1.89
CA ALA A 576 12.27 -39.00 1.20
C ALA A 576 12.59 -38.23 -0.10
N VAL A 577 13.44 -37.22 -0.02
CA VAL A 577 13.89 -36.43 -1.17
C VAL A 577 14.58 -37.31 -2.22
N ALA A 578 15.49 -38.20 -1.80
CA ALA A 578 16.19 -39.10 -2.72
C ALA A 578 15.22 -40.02 -3.49
N ALA A 579 14.13 -40.45 -2.83
CA ALA A 579 13.12 -41.30 -3.46
C ALA A 579 12.21 -40.54 -4.44
N THR A 580 11.98 -39.25 -4.22
CA THR A 580 10.99 -38.47 -4.98
C THR A 580 11.58 -37.50 -6.01
N TRP A 581 12.88 -37.18 -5.94
CA TRP A 581 13.51 -36.13 -6.76
C TRP A 581 13.47 -36.34 -8.27
N ASN A 582 13.27 -37.58 -8.73
CA ASN A 582 13.14 -37.87 -10.17
C ASN A 582 11.91 -37.19 -10.79
N ASP A 583 10.90 -36.81 -9.99
CA ASP A 583 9.85 -35.89 -10.38
C ASP A 583 10.26 -34.45 -10.00
N LYS A 584 10.93 -33.76 -10.94
CA LYS A 584 11.53 -32.42 -10.74
C LYS A 584 10.51 -31.30 -10.48
N ARG A 585 9.19 -31.61 -10.47
CA ARG A 585 8.10 -30.70 -10.11
C ARG A 585 7.65 -30.85 -8.65
N LEU A 586 8.29 -31.73 -7.90
CA LEU A 586 7.96 -32.00 -6.51
C LEU A 586 8.77 -31.08 -5.60
N THR A 587 8.06 -30.34 -4.74
CA THR A 587 8.66 -29.51 -3.69
C THR A 587 8.60 -30.25 -2.36
N VAL A 588 9.68 -30.24 -1.59
CA VAL A 588 9.75 -30.86 -0.26
C VAL A 588 9.97 -29.81 0.81
N GLY A 589 9.21 -29.91 1.90
CA GLY A 589 9.42 -29.06 3.08
C GLY A 589 8.61 -29.50 4.29
N GLY A 590 8.92 -28.91 5.44
CA GLY A 590 8.32 -29.28 6.74
C GLY A 590 7.19 -28.35 7.21
N SER A 591 6.83 -27.34 6.41
CA SER A 591 5.85 -26.32 6.77
C SER A 591 4.51 -26.61 6.10
N ALA A 592 3.48 -26.85 6.91
CA ALA A 592 2.10 -26.97 6.43
C ALA A 592 1.61 -25.64 5.82
N ASP A 593 2.13 -24.52 6.32
CA ASP A 593 1.85 -23.20 5.77
C ASP A 593 2.48 -23.07 4.36
N ASP A 594 3.70 -23.59 4.13
CA ASP A 594 4.34 -23.63 2.80
C ASP A 594 3.58 -24.48 1.76
N ALA A 595 2.95 -25.57 2.23
CA ALA A 595 2.07 -26.39 1.40
C ALA A 595 0.80 -25.63 0.97
N GLY A 596 0.32 -24.71 1.83
CA GLY A 596 -0.88 -23.90 1.66
C GLY A 596 -0.72 -22.57 0.91
N ILE A 597 0.48 -22.20 0.47
CA ILE A 597 0.77 -20.91 -0.17
C ILE A 597 0.44 -20.86 -1.68
N GLY A 598 -0.03 -19.69 -2.15
CA GLY A 598 -0.23 -19.33 -3.57
C GLY A 598 -1.70 -19.21 -4.01
N ALA A 599 -1.96 -18.79 -5.24
CA ALA A 599 -3.25 -18.96 -5.92
C ALA A 599 -3.03 -19.97 -7.05
N LEU A 600 -3.60 -21.17 -6.93
CA LEU A 600 -3.35 -22.29 -7.85
C LEU A 600 -4.68 -22.98 -8.17
N GLU A 601 -4.83 -23.49 -9.40
CA GLU A 601 -6.02 -24.24 -9.84
C GLU A 601 -6.13 -25.61 -9.17
N VAL A 602 -5.02 -26.34 -9.02
CA VAL A 602 -4.97 -27.68 -8.42
C VAL A 602 -3.72 -27.83 -7.54
N ARG A 603 -3.90 -28.28 -6.30
CA ARG A 603 -2.80 -28.63 -5.38
C ARG A 603 -2.92 -30.06 -4.89
N ARG A 604 -1.80 -30.77 -4.91
CA ARG A 604 -1.66 -32.08 -4.28
C ARG A 604 -0.67 -31.98 -3.13
N ILE A 605 -1.15 -32.31 -1.93
CA ILE A 605 -0.30 -32.44 -0.74
C ILE A 605 -0.20 -33.92 -0.41
N ILE A 606 1.02 -34.42 -0.33
CA ILE A 606 1.34 -35.76 0.15
C ILE A 606 1.97 -35.56 1.53
N ALA A 607 1.36 -36.07 2.59
CA ALA A 607 1.80 -35.89 3.98
C ALA A 607 2.14 -37.22 4.63
#